data_AF-A0A956YAC3-F1
#
_entry.id   AF-A0A956YAC3-F1
#
_cell.length_a   1.000
_cell.length_b   1.000
_cell.length_c   1.000
_cell.angle_alpha   90.00
_cell.angle_beta   90.00
_cell.angle_gamma   90.00
#
_symmetry.space_group_name_H-M   'P 1'
#
loop_
_entity.id
_entity.type
_entity.pdbx_description
1 polymer ?
#
loop_
_entity_poly.entity_id
_entity_poly.type
_entity_poly.pdbx_seq_one_letter_code
_entity_poly.pdbx_strand_id
1 'polypeptide(L)'
;MDTVLNILLWAVIGALPGFYVFFVKLYDTRLGVLIGAVLGVIVGVVGTSIGLIASPISAIATIFGLLAVGLLLLPQSAYPDDQKDNQQRRLITAVIGFVLLLFLIVGLTSILPADFPISPGLITIAVIVLFLIYVVPRGDFDNQQSNAQRISNLAYALTLPTVLIVTGIVIFPVIWNVIFSLRDISVGDLRDVELFDLREITLDNFEAQGGFRLDAVPCEMDDSGACILDEDGNITYVNPRRYFDDYRGYRETGAIDIGDTHYAIGVRNPEFYPMLIRTFMYTLVSSVLAIFFGLVAALV
;
A
#
# COMPACT_ATOMS: atom_id res chain seq x y z
N MET A 1 1.77 -12.09 8.92
CA MET A 1 0.63 -11.16 8.75
C MET A 1 -0.04 -11.42 7.39
N ASP A 2 -0.13 -12.69 7.00
CA ASP A 2 0.10 -13.05 5.59
C ASP A 2 -1.15 -13.57 4.89
N THR A 3 -2.23 -13.82 5.63
CA THR A 3 -3.48 -14.31 5.04
C THR A 3 -4.42 -13.16 4.75
N VAL A 4 -4.63 -12.23 5.70
CA VAL A 4 -5.57 -11.11 5.53
C VAL A 4 -5.06 -10.10 4.49
N LEU A 5 -3.79 -9.71 4.56
CA LEU A 5 -3.18 -8.80 3.58
C LEU A 5 -3.20 -9.40 2.17
N ASN A 6 -2.90 -10.70 2.07
CA ASN A 6 -2.88 -11.43 0.80
C ASN A 6 -4.31 -11.57 0.23
N ILE A 7 -5.31 -11.87 1.06
CA ILE A 7 -6.74 -11.84 0.67
C ILE A 7 -7.11 -10.45 0.15
N LEU A 8 -6.76 -9.38 0.86
CA LEU A 8 -7.06 -8.00 0.44
C LEU A 8 -6.36 -7.64 -0.88
N LEU A 9 -5.10 -8.04 -1.04
CA LEU A 9 -4.35 -7.82 -2.27
C LEU A 9 -5.02 -8.52 -3.46
N TRP A 10 -5.39 -9.79 -3.30
CA TRP A 10 -6.10 -10.54 -4.34
C TRP A 10 -7.49 -9.99 -4.63
N ALA A 11 -8.20 -9.49 -3.62
CA ALA A 11 -9.47 -8.79 -3.79
C ALA A 11 -9.29 -7.53 -4.64
N VAL A 12 -8.28 -6.71 -4.37
CA VAL A 12 -7.98 -5.49 -5.15
C VAL A 12 -7.58 -5.83 -6.58
N ILE A 13 -6.71 -6.84 -6.76
CA ILE A 13 -6.27 -7.32 -8.08
C ILE A 13 -7.46 -7.81 -8.92
N GLY A 14 -8.44 -8.49 -8.31
CA GLY A 14 -9.62 -8.96 -9.00
C GLY A 14 -10.71 -7.90 -9.20
N ALA A 15 -10.87 -6.97 -8.25
CA ALA A 15 -11.85 -5.88 -8.31
C ALA A 15 -11.65 -4.97 -9.52
N LEU A 16 -10.38 -4.68 -9.82
CA LEU A 16 -9.93 -3.82 -10.92
C LEU A 16 -10.41 -4.29 -12.31
N PRO A 17 -10.10 -5.51 -12.77
CA PRO A 17 -10.61 -6.01 -14.02
C PRO A 17 -12.12 -6.23 -13.98
N GLY A 18 -12.69 -6.61 -12.83
CA GLY A 18 -14.14 -6.72 -12.67
C GLY A 18 -14.86 -5.39 -12.93
N PHE A 19 -14.32 -4.27 -12.42
CA PHE A 19 -14.80 -2.92 -12.70
C PHE A 19 -14.77 -2.62 -14.20
N TYR A 20 -13.61 -2.79 -14.86
CA TYR A 20 -13.46 -2.44 -16.27
C TYR A 20 -14.33 -3.28 -17.20
N VAL A 21 -14.44 -4.59 -16.93
CA VAL A 21 -15.29 -5.48 -17.73
C VAL A 21 -16.74 -5.02 -17.64
N PHE A 22 -17.24 -4.73 -16.43
CA PHE A 22 -18.62 -4.27 -16.24
C PHE A 22 -18.84 -2.86 -16.78
N PHE A 23 -17.84 -1.97 -16.66
CA PHE A 23 -17.90 -0.62 -17.22
C PHE A 23 -17.99 -0.63 -18.75
N VAL A 24 -17.07 -1.32 -19.44
CA VAL A 24 -17.06 -1.43 -20.92
C VAL A 24 -18.34 -2.10 -21.44
N LYS A 25 -18.94 -2.95 -20.61
CA LYS A 25 -20.15 -3.67 -20.95
C LYS A 25 -21.42 -2.99 -20.50
N LEU A 26 -21.36 -1.80 -19.90
CA LEU A 26 -22.55 -1.07 -19.44
C LEU A 26 -23.40 -1.95 -18.51
N TYR A 27 -22.76 -2.53 -17.49
CA TYR A 27 -23.41 -3.16 -16.33
C TYR A 27 -23.13 -2.34 -15.07
N ASP A 28 -23.76 -2.72 -13.95
CA ASP A 28 -23.46 -2.12 -12.65
C ASP A 28 -21.99 -2.39 -12.26
N THR A 29 -21.17 -1.35 -12.30
CA THR A 29 -19.75 -1.43 -11.95
C THR A 29 -19.51 -1.88 -10.51
N ARG A 30 -20.48 -1.68 -9.60
CA ARG A 30 -20.39 -2.13 -8.21
C ARG A 30 -20.42 -3.65 -8.12
N LEU A 31 -21.31 -4.28 -8.90
CA LEU A 31 -21.34 -5.74 -9.04
C LEU A 31 -20.05 -6.25 -9.69
N GLY A 32 -19.53 -5.53 -10.70
CA GLY A 32 -18.25 -5.86 -11.33
C GLY A 32 -17.09 -5.88 -10.33
N VAL A 33 -16.99 -4.84 -9.50
CA VAL A 33 -15.99 -4.75 -8.41
C VAL A 33 -16.15 -5.90 -7.43
N LEU A 34 -17.37 -6.18 -6.97
CA LEU A 34 -17.63 -7.23 -5.97
C LEU A 34 -17.33 -8.63 -6.52
N ILE A 35 -17.83 -8.96 -7.71
CA ILE A 35 -17.58 -10.25 -8.36
C ILE A 35 -16.10 -10.40 -8.68
N GLY A 36 -15.48 -9.36 -9.21
CA GLY A 36 -14.05 -9.31 -9.47
C GLY A 36 -13.24 -9.57 -8.20
N ALA A 37 -13.57 -8.92 -7.09
CA ALA A 37 -12.90 -9.10 -5.81
C ALA A 37 -13.05 -10.52 -5.28
N VAL A 38 -14.26 -11.08 -5.26
CA VAL A 38 -14.53 -12.44 -4.79
C VAL A 38 -13.77 -13.46 -5.62
N LEU A 39 -13.80 -13.34 -6.95
CA LEU A 39 -13.05 -14.21 -7.84
C LEU A 39 -11.54 -14.06 -7.63
N GLY A 40 -11.05 -12.82 -7.52
CA GLY A 40 -9.66 -12.51 -7.19
C GLY A 40 -9.19 -13.26 -5.95
N VAL A 41 -9.96 -13.18 -4.86
CA VAL A 41 -9.68 -13.90 -3.61
C VAL A 41 -9.71 -15.40 -3.79
N ILE A 42 -10.74 -15.97 -4.43
CA ILE A 42 -10.85 -17.41 -4.65
C ILE A 42 -9.65 -17.91 -5.44
N VAL A 43 -9.31 -17.26 -6.55
CA VAL A 43 -8.17 -17.66 -7.38
C VAL A 43 -6.88 -17.50 -6.60
N GLY A 44 -6.66 -16.36 -5.98
CA GLY A 44 -5.45 -16.04 -5.24
C GLY A 44 -5.19 -17.01 -4.10
N VAL A 45 -6.17 -17.20 -3.22
CA VAL A 45 -6.04 -18.06 -2.03
C VAL A 45 -6.00 -19.53 -2.40
N VAL A 46 -6.95 -20.01 -3.21
CA VAL A 46 -7.01 -21.43 -3.58
C VAL A 46 -5.82 -21.79 -4.47
N GLY A 47 -5.53 -20.96 -5.48
CA GLY A 47 -4.46 -21.21 -6.42
C GLY A 47 -3.06 -21.14 -5.79
N THR A 48 -2.83 -20.28 -4.80
CA THR A 48 -1.57 -20.32 -4.03
C THR A 48 -1.51 -21.53 -3.09
N SER A 49 -2.61 -21.89 -2.42
CA SER A 49 -2.63 -23.01 -1.46
C SER A 49 -2.34 -24.39 -2.08
N ILE A 50 -2.70 -24.57 -3.35
CA ILE A 50 -2.49 -25.84 -4.09
C ILE A 50 -1.24 -25.79 -4.98
N GLY A 51 -0.45 -24.71 -4.93
CA GLY A 51 0.74 -24.53 -5.76
C GLY A 51 0.45 -24.32 -7.26
N LEU A 52 -0.80 -24.05 -7.65
CA LEU A 52 -1.17 -23.79 -9.05
C LEU A 52 -0.66 -22.42 -9.52
N ILE A 53 -0.60 -21.46 -8.61
CA ILE A 53 -0.09 -20.12 -8.87
C ILE A 53 1.37 -20.08 -8.46
N ALA A 54 2.24 -20.52 -9.37
CA ALA A 54 3.69 -20.41 -9.19
C ALA A 54 4.20 -18.97 -9.37
N SER A 55 3.41 -18.08 -9.99
CA SER A 55 3.77 -16.67 -10.17
C SER A 55 2.53 -15.76 -10.16
N PRO A 56 2.67 -14.47 -9.80
CA PRO A 56 1.58 -13.49 -9.89
C PRO A 56 0.94 -13.40 -11.29
N ILE A 57 1.72 -13.69 -12.34
CA ILE A 57 1.26 -13.64 -13.73
C ILE A 57 0.31 -14.80 -14.05
N SER A 58 0.59 -16.01 -13.55
CA SER A 58 -0.35 -17.13 -13.71
C SER A 58 -1.64 -16.89 -12.92
N ALA A 59 -1.55 -16.23 -11.76
CA ALA A 59 -2.72 -15.82 -10.99
C ALA A 59 -3.66 -14.92 -11.80
N ILE A 60 -3.11 -13.89 -12.45
CA ILE A 60 -3.88 -12.94 -13.25
C ILE A 60 -4.58 -13.68 -14.41
N ALA A 61 -3.87 -14.56 -15.11
CA ALA A 61 -4.46 -15.38 -16.17
C ALA A 61 -5.60 -16.28 -15.65
N THR A 62 -5.43 -16.90 -14.48
CA THR A 62 -6.47 -17.74 -13.85
C THR A 62 -7.66 -16.90 -13.37
N ILE A 63 -7.44 -15.69 -12.84
CA ILE A 63 -8.50 -14.74 -12.44
C ILE A 63 -9.34 -14.37 -13.65
N PHE A 64 -8.70 -13.93 -14.74
CA PHE A 64 -9.42 -13.56 -15.95
C PHE A 64 -10.13 -14.76 -16.59
N GLY A 65 -9.54 -15.97 -16.53
CA GLY A 65 -10.19 -17.19 -16.98
C GLY A 65 -11.44 -17.55 -16.17
N LEU A 66 -11.36 -17.47 -14.84
CA LEU A 66 -12.50 -17.73 -13.95
C LEU A 66 -13.56 -16.63 -14.03
N LEU A 67 -13.18 -15.39 -14.30
CA LEU A 67 -14.09 -14.28 -14.54
C LEU A 67 -14.83 -14.45 -15.87
N ALA A 68 -14.18 -15.00 -16.90
CA ALA A 68 -14.84 -15.41 -18.14
C ALA A 68 -15.87 -16.51 -17.90
N VAL A 69 -15.51 -17.54 -17.12
CA VAL A 69 -16.43 -18.64 -16.76
C VAL A 69 -17.58 -18.13 -15.90
N GLY A 70 -17.32 -17.29 -14.90
CA GLY A 70 -18.34 -16.71 -14.02
C GLY A 70 -19.35 -15.85 -14.75
N LEU A 71 -18.90 -15.02 -15.70
CA LEU A 71 -19.78 -14.25 -16.58
C LEU A 71 -20.63 -15.13 -17.50
N LEU A 72 -20.05 -16.25 -17.95
CA LEU A 72 -20.73 -17.25 -18.77
C LEU A 72 -21.81 -18.01 -17.97
N LEU A 73 -21.64 -18.12 -16.65
CA LEU A 73 -22.55 -18.80 -15.73
C LEU A 73 -23.55 -17.88 -15.01
N LEU A 74 -23.65 -16.59 -15.38
CA LEU A 74 -24.61 -15.69 -14.74
C LEU A 74 -26.06 -16.22 -14.90
N PRO A 75 -26.87 -16.19 -13.81
CA PRO A 75 -28.22 -16.73 -13.81
C PRO A 75 -29.10 -16.00 -14.84
N GLN A 76 -29.99 -16.75 -15.50
CA GLN A 76 -30.84 -16.25 -16.59
C GLN A 76 -31.73 -15.05 -16.18
N SER A 77 -32.02 -14.91 -14.88
CA SER A 77 -32.77 -13.78 -14.33
C SER A 77 -32.02 -12.44 -14.40
N ALA A 78 -30.70 -12.45 -14.57
CA ALA A 78 -29.90 -11.24 -14.75
C ALA A 78 -30.00 -10.66 -16.17
N TYR A 79 -30.60 -11.39 -17.12
CA TYR A 79 -30.73 -10.96 -18.50
C TYR A 79 -32.16 -10.47 -18.79
N PRO A 80 -32.31 -9.34 -19.53
CA PRO A 80 -33.59 -8.87 -20.04
C PRO A 80 -34.34 -9.93 -20.84
N ASP A 81 -35.67 -9.95 -20.76
CA ASP A 81 -36.54 -10.98 -21.35
C ASP A 81 -36.37 -11.13 -22.87
N ASP A 82 -36.06 -10.05 -23.58
CA ASP A 82 -35.80 -10.02 -25.03
C ASP A 82 -34.49 -10.71 -25.44
N GLN A 83 -33.59 -10.96 -24.48
CA GLN A 83 -32.29 -11.59 -24.74
C GLN A 83 -32.21 -13.07 -24.35
N LYS A 84 -33.24 -13.62 -23.70
CA LYS A 84 -33.24 -15.02 -23.20
C LYS A 84 -33.08 -16.05 -24.31
N ASP A 85 -33.73 -15.86 -25.46
CA ASP A 85 -33.66 -16.81 -26.59
C ASP A 85 -32.29 -16.80 -27.29
N ASN A 86 -31.59 -15.67 -27.28
CA ASN A 86 -30.23 -15.56 -27.79
C ASN A 86 -29.17 -16.05 -26.79
N GLN A 87 -29.54 -16.28 -25.52
CA GLN A 87 -28.61 -16.67 -24.46
C GLN A 87 -27.99 -18.03 -24.74
N GLN A 88 -28.76 -19.00 -25.23
CA GLN A 88 -28.27 -20.37 -25.49
C GLN A 88 -27.24 -20.39 -26.63
N ARG A 89 -27.50 -19.64 -27.72
CA ARG A 89 -26.53 -19.45 -28.81
C ARG A 89 -25.28 -18.72 -28.35
N ARG A 90 -25.42 -17.69 -27.50
CA ARG A 90 -24.30 -16.94 -26.94
C ARG A 90 -23.46 -17.79 -26.00
N LEU A 91 -24.08 -18.62 -25.16
CA LEU A 91 -23.39 -19.56 -24.28
C LEU A 91 -22.57 -20.56 -25.09
N ILE A 92 -23.15 -21.13 -26.14
CA ILE A 92 -22.43 -22.03 -27.07
C ILE A 92 -21.26 -21.29 -27.73
N THR A 93 -21.47 -20.06 -28.21
CA THR A 93 -20.41 -19.25 -28.84
C THR A 93 -19.29 -18.90 -27.86
N ALA A 94 -19.65 -18.60 -26.61
CA ALA A 94 -18.74 -18.28 -25.52
C ALA A 94 -17.90 -19.51 -25.10
N VAL A 95 -18.53 -20.68 -24.96
CA VAL A 95 -17.84 -21.95 -24.65
C VAL A 95 -16.89 -22.33 -25.78
N ILE A 96 -17.35 -22.30 -27.03
CA ILE A 96 -16.50 -22.57 -28.20
C ILE A 96 -15.33 -21.59 -28.26
N GLY A 97 -15.61 -20.30 -28.05
CA GLY A 97 -14.60 -19.27 -28.03
C GLY A 97 -13.58 -19.47 -26.90
N PHE A 98 -14.01 -19.90 -25.71
CA PHE A 98 -13.13 -20.14 -24.56
C PHE A 98 -12.25 -21.37 -24.79
N VAL A 99 -12.81 -22.44 -25.37
CA VAL A 99 -12.04 -23.63 -25.78
C VAL A 99 -11.00 -23.26 -26.84
N LEU A 100 -11.36 -22.46 -27.84
CA LEU A 100 -10.43 -21.94 -28.83
C LEU A 100 -9.36 -21.04 -28.21
N LEU A 101 -9.73 -20.22 -27.22
CA LEU A 101 -8.81 -19.38 -26.47
C LEU A 101 -7.77 -20.21 -25.70
N LEU A 102 -8.24 -21.22 -24.96
CA LEU A 102 -7.37 -22.14 -24.23
C LEU A 102 -6.43 -22.86 -25.19
N PHE A 103 -6.94 -23.33 -26.32
CA PHE A 103 -6.15 -23.97 -27.36
C PHE A 103 -5.12 -23.01 -27.97
N LEU A 104 -5.49 -21.74 -28.15
CA LEU A 104 -4.60 -20.70 -28.65
C LEU A 104 -3.55 -20.32 -27.62
N ILE A 105 -3.88 -20.23 -26.33
CA ILE A 105 -2.91 -19.96 -25.26
C ILE A 105 -1.90 -21.10 -25.16
N VAL A 106 -2.38 -22.34 -25.03
CA VAL A 106 -1.53 -23.54 -24.94
C VAL A 106 -0.71 -23.73 -26.22
N GLY A 107 -1.32 -23.54 -27.39
CA GLY A 107 -0.65 -23.62 -28.68
C GLY A 107 0.37 -22.50 -28.90
N LEU A 108 0.05 -21.26 -28.56
CA LEU A 108 0.94 -20.12 -28.76
C LEU A 108 2.14 -20.17 -27.81
N THR A 109 1.93 -20.60 -26.55
CA THR A 109 3.04 -20.80 -25.61
C THR A 109 4.01 -21.91 -26.01
N SER A 110 3.56 -22.89 -26.81
CA SER A 110 4.41 -23.97 -27.31
C SER A 110 5.10 -23.65 -28.66
N ILE A 111 4.62 -22.63 -29.38
CA ILE A 111 5.17 -22.22 -30.69
C ILE A 111 6.17 -21.06 -30.56
N LEU A 112 6.05 -20.22 -29.52
CA LEU A 112 6.94 -19.07 -29.35
C LEU A 112 8.37 -19.52 -29.00
N PRO A 113 9.40 -19.03 -29.71
CA PRO A 113 10.79 -19.27 -29.36
C PRO A 113 11.09 -18.82 -27.93
N ALA A 114 12.00 -19.51 -27.24
CA ALA A 114 12.42 -19.14 -25.88
C ALA A 114 12.95 -17.69 -25.79
N ASP A 115 13.42 -17.14 -26.91
CA ASP A 115 14.06 -15.83 -27.00
C ASP A 115 13.06 -14.69 -27.32
N PHE A 116 11.75 -14.97 -27.32
CA PHE A 116 10.77 -13.94 -27.64
C PHE A 116 10.78 -12.83 -26.56
N PRO A 117 10.87 -11.54 -26.96
CA PRO A 117 11.10 -10.43 -26.02
C PRO A 117 9.89 -10.11 -25.13
N ILE A 118 8.75 -10.77 -25.34
CA ILE A 118 7.52 -10.56 -24.60
C ILE A 118 7.24 -11.81 -23.77
N SER A 119 7.02 -11.63 -22.47
CA SER A 119 6.71 -12.77 -21.60
C SER A 119 5.44 -13.48 -22.09
N PRO A 120 5.43 -14.83 -22.19
CA PRO A 120 4.25 -15.58 -22.62
C PRO A 120 3.00 -15.29 -21.78
N GLY A 121 3.21 -14.90 -20.51
CA GLY A 121 2.15 -14.47 -19.62
C GLY A 121 1.47 -13.16 -20.03
N LEU A 122 2.20 -12.16 -20.53
CA LEU A 122 1.60 -10.92 -21.02
C LEU A 122 0.72 -11.16 -22.25
N ILE A 123 1.15 -12.03 -23.16
CA ILE A 123 0.37 -12.41 -24.34
C ILE A 123 -0.90 -13.15 -23.91
N THR A 124 -0.78 -14.07 -22.96
CA THR A 124 -1.92 -14.80 -22.38
C THR A 124 -2.94 -13.84 -21.77
N ILE A 125 -2.48 -12.85 -20.99
CA ILE A 125 -3.35 -11.83 -20.39
C ILE A 125 -4.05 -11.01 -21.48
N ALA A 126 -3.32 -10.53 -22.49
CA ALA A 126 -3.89 -9.74 -23.58
C ALA A 126 -4.98 -10.51 -24.35
N VAL A 127 -4.74 -11.80 -24.60
CA VAL A 127 -5.67 -12.71 -25.27
C VAL A 127 -6.93 -12.94 -24.44
N ILE A 128 -6.82 -13.17 -23.13
CA ILE A 128 -7.99 -13.34 -22.25
C ILE A 128 -8.79 -12.04 -22.13
N VAL A 129 -8.12 -10.89 -22.02
CA VAL A 129 -8.78 -9.57 -21.97
C VAL A 129 -9.56 -9.31 -23.25
N LEU A 130 -8.95 -9.51 -24.43
CA LEU A 130 -9.64 -9.38 -25.73
C LEU A 130 -10.83 -10.33 -25.85
N PHE A 131 -10.69 -11.56 -25.36
CA PHE A 131 -11.75 -12.54 -25.36
C PHE A 131 -12.93 -12.15 -24.47
N LEU A 132 -12.68 -11.66 -23.25
CA LEU A 132 -13.70 -11.13 -22.35
C LEU A 132 -14.42 -9.92 -22.96
N ILE A 133 -13.66 -9.03 -23.61
CA ILE A 133 -14.22 -7.89 -24.36
C ILE A 133 -15.11 -8.38 -25.50
N TYR A 134 -14.80 -9.51 -26.14
CA TYR A 134 -15.60 -10.03 -27.25
C TYR A 134 -16.86 -10.79 -26.79
N VAL A 135 -16.73 -11.67 -25.80
CA VAL A 135 -17.76 -12.67 -25.46
C VAL A 135 -18.86 -12.15 -24.56
N VAL A 136 -18.58 -11.20 -23.66
CA VAL A 136 -19.59 -10.71 -22.72
C VAL A 136 -20.57 -9.82 -23.49
N PRO A 137 -21.90 -10.03 -23.46
CA PRO A 137 -22.84 -9.12 -24.11
C PRO A 137 -22.84 -7.75 -23.40
N ARG A 138 -22.97 -6.65 -24.15
CA ARG A 138 -23.19 -5.34 -23.54
C ARG A 138 -24.58 -5.35 -22.87
N GLY A 139 -24.62 -5.00 -21.59
CA GLY A 139 -25.84 -4.73 -20.85
C GLY A 139 -26.48 -3.43 -21.29
N ASP A 140 -27.73 -3.23 -20.89
CA ASP A 140 -28.51 -2.04 -21.20
C ASP A 140 -28.59 -1.07 -20.01
N PHE A 141 -27.66 -1.21 -19.06
CA PHE A 141 -27.66 -0.42 -17.83
C PHE A 141 -27.63 1.07 -18.14
N ASP A 142 -26.86 1.47 -19.16
CA ASP A 142 -26.75 2.86 -19.60
C ASP A 142 -28.11 3.46 -20.01
N ASN A 143 -29.02 2.67 -20.60
CA ASN A 143 -30.35 3.13 -21.02
C ASN A 143 -31.32 3.34 -19.84
N GLN A 144 -31.04 2.73 -18.69
CA GLN A 144 -31.85 2.85 -17.47
C GLN A 144 -31.30 3.88 -16.48
N GLN A 145 -30.08 4.39 -16.73
CA GLN A 145 -29.39 5.30 -15.82
C GLN A 145 -29.73 6.77 -16.09
N SER A 146 -29.82 7.58 -15.02
CA SER A 146 -29.92 9.03 -15.15
C SER A 146 -28.63 9.62 -15.76
N ASN A 147 -28.74 10.78 -16.42
CA ASN A 147 -27.58 11.50 -16.97
C ASN A 147 -26.48 11.76 -15.91
N ALA A 148 -26.89 12.05 -14.67
CA ALA A 148 -25.96 12.25 -13.56
C ALA A 148 -25.14 10.98 -13.26
N GLN A 149 -25.78 9.81 -13.27
CA GLN A 149 -25.13 8.54 -13.01
C GLN A 149 -24.15 8.16 -14.14
N ARG A 150 -24.51 8.41 -15.40
CA ARG A 150 -23.60 8.24 -16.55
C ARG A 150 -22.33 9.09 -16.42
N ILE A 151 -22.49 10.37 -16.09
CA ILE A 151 -21.35 11.29 -15.90
C ILE A 151 -20.45 10.79 -14.77
N SER A 152 -21.04 10.35 -13.66
CA SER A 152 -20.28 9.78 -12.54
C SER A 152 -19.49 8.53 -12.94
N ASN A 153 -20.11 7.58 -13.64
CA ASN A 153 -19.44 6.34 -14.04
C ASN A 153 -18.29 6.63 -15.02
N LEU A 154 -18.49 7.56 -15.96
CA LEU A 154 -17.45 8.01 -16.89
C LEU A 154 -16.29 8.68 -16.14
N ALA A 155 -16.59 9.57 -15.19
CA ALA A 155 -15.57 10.23 -14.37
C ALA A 155 -14.74 9.21 -13.59
N TYR A 156 -15.36 8.19 -12.98
CA TYR A 156 -14.63 7.10 -12.32
C TYR A 156 -13.77 6.31 -13.29
N ALA A 157 -14.29 5.92 -14.45
CA ALA A 157 -13.51 5.15 -15.41
C ALA A 157 -12.28 5.91 -15.95
N LEU A 158 -12.36 7.24 -16.07
CA LEU A 158 -11.25 8.08 -16.50
C LEU A 158 -10.23 8.32 -15.39
N THR A 159 -10.67 8.47 -14.14
CA THR A 159 -9.80 8.83 -13.00
C THR A 159 -9.19 7.63 -12.29
N LEU A 160 -9.91 6.51 -12.23
CA LEU A 160 -9.48 5.29 -11.52
C LEU A 160 -8.12 4.75 -11.99
N PRO A 161 -7.79 4.63 -13.30
CA PRO A 161 -6.46 4.18 -13.70
C PRO A 161 -5.36 5.14 -13.25
N THR A 162 -5.58 6.46 -13.34
CA THR A 162 -4.63 7.46 -12.87
C THR A 162 -4.42 7.36 -11.36
N VAL A 163 -5.51 7.28 -10.59
CA VAL A 163 -5.44 7.13 -9.12
C VAL A 163 -4.69 5.86 -8.75
N LEU A 164 -4.97 4.73 -9.40
CA LEU A 164 -4.31 3.47 -9.10
C LEU A 164 -2.82 3.48 -9.46
N ILE A 165 -2.46 4.05 -10.61
CA ILE A 165 -1.05 4.17 -11.02
C ILE A 165 -0.31 5.11 -10.05
N VAL A 166 -0.87 6.28 -9.74
CA VAL A 166 -0.25 7.24 -8.81
C VAL A 166 -0.14 6.64 -7.41
N THR A 167 -1.21 6.04 -6.90
CA THR A 167 -1.22 5.38 -5.60
C THR A 167 -0.20 4.24 -5.57
N GLY A 168 -0.17 3.39 -6.59
CA GLY A 168 0.77 2.28 -6.69
C GLY A 168 2.22 2.74 -6.77
N ILE A 169 2.53 3.78 -7.55
CA ILE A 169 3.90 4.28 -7.72
C ILE A 169 4.35 5.10 -6.52
N VAL A 170 3.47 5.88 -5.89
CA VAL A 170 3.84 6.80 -4.81
C VAL A 170 3.76 6.13 -3.44
N ILE A 171 2.67 5.41 -3.17
CA ILE A 171 2.45 4.83 -1.83
C ILE A 171 3.33 3.61 -1.62
N PHE A 172 3.57 2.79 -2.65
CA PHE A 172 4.40 1.59 -2.50
C PHE A 172 5.82 1.92 -1.98
N PRO A 173 6.61 2.84 -2.57
CA PRO A 173 7.90 3.24 -2.01
C PRO A 173 7.83 3.84 -0.60
N VAL A 174 6.76 4.58 -0.27
CA VAL A 174 6.59 5.14 1.08
C VAL A 174 6.38 4.04 2.10
N ILE A 175 5.52 3.05 1.80
CA ILE A 175 5.33 1.87 2.65
C ILE A 175 6.68 1.15 2.85
N TRP A 176 7.48 1.00 1.79
CA TRP A 176 8.82 0.41 1.89
C TRP A 176 9.75 1.17 2.81
N ASN A 177 9.81 2.49 2.69
CA ASN A 177 10.65 3.30 3.57
C ASN A 177 10.24 3.14 5.03
N VAL A 178 8.93 3.02 5.31
CA VAL A 178 8.43 2.74 6.66
C VAL A 178 8.83 1.35 7.13
N ILE A 179 8.64 0.30 6.31
CA ILE A 179 9.04 -1.07 6.67
C ILE A 179 10.54 -1.14 6.95
N PHE A 180 11.38 -0.54 6.10
CA PHE A 180 12.82 -0.52 6.31
C PHE A 180 13.22 0.25 7.57
N SER A 181 12.52 1.33 7.91
CA SER A 181 12.78 2.05 9.17
C SER A 181 12.49 1.20 10.41
N LEU A 182 11.60 0.21 10.30
CA LEU A 182 11.20 -0.71 11.36
C LEU A 182 12.03 -2.00 11.42
N ARG A 183 13.01 -2.19 10.53
CA ARG A 183 13.86 -3.38 10.51
C ARG A 183 15.32 -3.00 10.71
N ASP A 184 16.05 -3.80 11.46
CA ASP A 184 17.50 -3.63 11.60
C ASP A 184 18.21 -4.20 10.36
N ILE A 185 18.21 -3.43 9.28
CA ILE A 185 18.81 -3.83 8.00
C ILE A 185 20.08 -3.00 7.78
N SER A 186 21.20 -3.70 7.63
CA SER A 186 22.44 -3.09 7.19
C SER A 186 22.52 -3.05 5.65
N VAL A 187 23.33 -2.15 5.09
CA VAL A 187 23.54 -2.06 3.62
C VAL A 187 24.05 -3.38 3.03
N GLY A 188 24.70 -4.23 3.83
CA GLY A 188 25.19 -5.54 3.41
C GLY A 188 24.07 -6.57 3.19
N ASP A 189 22.94 -6.43 3.86
CA ASP A 189 21.88 -7.44 3.87
C ASP A 189 20.85 -7.24 2.75
N LEU A 190 20.87 -6.09 2.06
CA LEU A 190 19.88 -5.71 1.03
C LEU A 190 19.69 -6.73 -0.10
N ARG A 191 20.66 -7.62 -0.32
CA ARG A 191 20.58 -8.65 -1.37
C ARG A 191 19.63 -9.80 -1.01
N ASP A 192 19.51 -10.11 0.27
CA ASP A 192 18.78 -11.29 0.77
C ASP A 192 17.52 -10.90 1.56
N VAL A 193 17.17 -9.61 1.58
CA VAL A 193 15.97 -9.11 2.26
C VAL A 193 14.71 -9.56 1.52
N GLU A 194 14.00 -10.53 2.11
CA GLU A 194 12.62 -10.80 1.75
C GLU A 194 11.77 -9.57 2.06
N LEU A 195 11.26 -8.97 0.98
CA LEU A 195 10.45 -7.76 0.98
C LEU A 195 9.30 -7.85 2.00
N PHE A 196 8.59 -8.98 2.08
CA PHE A 196 7.39 -9.09 2.90
C PHE A 196 7.58 -9.86 4.22
N ASP A 197 8.82 -10.07 4.68
CA ASP A 197 9.04 -10.72 5.97
C ASP A 197 8.91 -9.69 7.12
N LEU A 198 7.85 -9.88 7.91
CA LEU A 198 7.47 -9.00 9.02
C LEU A 198 7.85 -9.60 10.39
N ARG A 199 8.62 -10.69 10.40
CA ARG A 199 9.03 -11.38 11.64
C ARG A 199 10.01 -10.55 12.49
N GLU A 200 10.73 -9.63 11.88
CA GLU A 200 11.81 -8.84 12.50
C GLU A 200 11.46 -7.34 12.63
N ILE A 201 10.19 -7.03 12.92
CA ILE A 201 9.80 -5.64 13.18
C ILE A 201 10.28 -5.25 14.58
N THR A 202 11.14 -4.24 14.64
CA THR A 202 11.61 -3.63 15.87
C THR A 202 11.51 -2.10 15.82
N LEU A 203 11.33 -1.48 16.99
CA LEU A 203 11.39 -0.03 17.15
C LEU A 203 12.80 0.46 17.53
N ASP A 204 13.79 -0.43 17.57
CA ASP A 204 15.15 -0.11 18.01
C ASP A 204 15.78 1.02 17.19
N ASN A 205 15.53 1.07 15.87
CA ASN A 205 15.99 2.16 15.02
C ASN A 205 15.35 3.51 15.38
N PHE A 206 14.05 3.51 15.66
CA PHE A 206 13.33 4.70 16.09
C PHE A 206 13.78 5.15 17.47
N GLU A 207 14.01 4.21 18.39
CA GLU A 207 14.54 4.52 19.71
C GLU A 207 15.98 5.01 19.63
N ALA A 208 16.82 4.39 18.78
CA ALA A 208 18.21 4.79 18.57
C ALA A 208 18.32 6.23 18.03
N GLN A 209 17.40 6.66 17.16
CA GLN A 209 17.43 7.99 16.56
C GLN A 209 16.62 9.03 17.34
N GLY A 210 15.39 8.68 17.72
CA GLY A 210 14.39 9.57 18.32
C GLY A 210 14.03 9.22 19.76
N GLY A 211 14.77 8.34 20.43
CA GLY A 211 14.57 8.06 21.84
C GLY A 211 14.81 9.31 22.68
N PHE A 212 13.79 9.70 23.43
CA PHE A 212 13.86 10.76 24.43
C PHE A 212 13.49 10.18 25.80
N ARG A 213 14.13 10.71 26.83
CA ARG A 213 13.90 10.29 28.22
C ARG A 213 13.85 11.52 29.12
N LEU A 214 12.91 11.48 30.05
CA LEU A 214 12.74 12.50 31.08
C LEU A 214 12.91 11.80 32.42
N ASP A 215 14.02 12.06 33.09
CA ASP A 215 14.30 11.45 34.39
C ASP A 215 14.48 12.52 35.46
N ALA A 216 13.95 12.25 36.64
CA ALA A 216 14.20 13.05 37.83
C ALA A 216 15.57 12.67 38.43
N VAL A 217 16.43 13.66 38.60
CA VAL A 217 17.77 13.51 39.12
C VAL A 217 17.80 14.08 40.54
N PRO A 218 18.16 13.29 41.56
CA PRO A 218 18.25 13.81 42.92
C PRO A 218 19.45 14.76 43.08
N CYS A 219 19.36 15.65 44.05
CA CYS A 219 20.52 16.44 44.48
C CYS A 219 21.61 15.53 45.04
N GLU A 220 22.87 15.96 44.94
CA GLU A 220 23.97 15.28 45.60
C GLU A 220 23.85 15.55 47.11
N MET A 221 23.77 14.50 47.91
CA MET A 221 23.60 14.61 49.36
C MET A 221 24.97 14.55 50.05
N ASP A 222 25.16 15.37 51.07
CA ASP A 222 26.30 15.28 51.98
C ASP A 222 26.10 14.16 53.02
N ASP A 223 27.10 13.96 53.90
CA ASP A 223 27.05 12.98 54.98
C ASP A 223 25.89 13.22 55.98
N SER A 224 25.29 14.42 55.98
CA SER A 224 24.16 14.79 56.83
C SER A 224 22.79 14.54 56.18
N GLY A 225 22.77 14.18 54.89
CA GLY A 225 21.55 14.00 54.09
C GLY A 225 20.97 15.31 53.53
N ALA A 226 21.71 16.42 53.59
CA ALA A 226 21.33 17.69 52.98
C ALA A 226 21.88 17.80 51.56
N CYS A 227 21.17 18.49 50.67
CA CYS A 227 21.67 18.76 49.32
C CYS A 227 22.91 19.66 49.38
N ILE A 228 23.98 19.25 48.69
CA ILE A 228 25.20 20.03 48.55
C ILE A 228 24.91 21.28 47.73
N LEU A 229 25.31 22.43 48.26
CA LEU A 229 25.24 23.71 47.57
C LEU A 229 26.62 24.04 46.96
N ASP A 230 26.63 24.59 45.76
CA ASP A 230 27.83 25.13 45.13
C ASP A 230 28.29 26.44 45.80
N GLU A 231 29.43 26.99 45.35
CA GLU A 231 29.97 28.25 45.88
C GLU A 231 29.01 29.45 45.72
N ASP A 232 28.09 29.37 44.77
CA ASP A 232 27.09 30.39 44.47
C ASP A 232 25.75 30.15 45.21
N GLY A 233 25.64 29.08 45.99
CA GLY A 233 24.44 28.71 46.75
C GLY A 233 23.38 27.95 45.96
N ASN A 234 23.69 27.45 44.76
CA ASN A 234 22.79 26.60 43.97
C ASN A 234 22.94 25.13 44.36
N ILE A 235 21.86 24.36 44.21
CA ILE A 235 21.86 22.92 44.48
C ILE A 235 22.71 22.20 43.43
N THR A 236 23.67 21.40 43.88
CA THR A 236 24.45 20.51 43.01
C THR A 236 23.69 19.21 42.80
N TYR A 237 23.44 18.84 41.54
CA TYR A 237 22.75 17.60 41.19
C TYR A 237 23.73 16.49 40.81
N VAL A 238 23.37 15.23 41.12
CA VAL A 238 24.19 14.08 40.73
C VAL A 238 24.25 13.99 39.22
N ASN A 239 25.43 13.74 38.64
CA ASN A 239 25.54 13.55 37.20
C ASN A 239 24.61 12.38 36.73
N PRO A 240 23.65 12.61 35.80
CA PRO A 240 22.68 11.58 35.41
C PRO A 240 23.33 10.29 34.91
N ARG A 241 24.51 10.38 34.27
CA ARG A 241 25.26 9.22 33.79
C ARG A 241 25.80 8.31 34.89
N ARG A 242 25.99 8.85 36.10
CA ARG A 242 26.43 8.08 37.27
C ARG A 242 25.25 7.50 38.03
N TYR A 243 24.09 8.16 37.97
CA TYR A 243 22.91 7.76 38.72
C TYR A 243 22.09 6.65 38.02
N PHE A 244 21.97 6.70 36.69
CA PHE A 244 21.24 5.70 35.93
C PHE A 244 22.18 4.69 35.26
N ASP A 245 22.08 3.42 35.64
CA ASP A 245 22.89 2.33 35.05
C ASP A 245 22.68 2.18 33.53
N ASP A 246 21.48 2.51 33.04
CA ASP A 246 21.08 2.41 31.63
C ASP A 246 21.21 3.75 30.85
N TYR A 247 21.97 4.72 31.38
CA TYR A 247 22.20 5.98 30.66
C TYR A 247 23.25 5.86 29.53
N ARG A 248 23.74 4.64 29.24
CA ARG A 248 24.74 4.35 28.22
C ARG A 248 24.14 4.44 26.81
N GLY A 249 23.84 5.66 26.40
CA GLY A 249 23.26 5.96 25.09
C GLY A 249 22.57 7.31 25.06
N TYR A 250 22.09 7.78 26.21
CA TYR A 250 21.43 9.07 26.33
C TYR A 250 22.45 10.17 26.65
N ARG A 251 22.37 11.28 25.91
CA ARG A 251 23.10 12.52 26.16
C ARG A 251 22.11 13.56 26.64
N GLU A 252 22.43 14.19 27.76
CA GLU A 252 21.66 15.31 28.29
C GLU A 252 21.74 16.49 27.33
N THR A 253 20.59 16.99 26.90
CA THR A 253 20.50 18.17 26.00
C THR A 253 19.91 19.38 26.69
N GLY A 254 19.23 19.18 27.81
CA GLY A 254 18.71 20.23 28.65
C GLY A 254 18.20 19.66 29.96
N ALA A 255 17.96 20.54 30.91
CA ALA A 255 17.31 20.21 32.15
C ALA A 255 16.30 21.28 32.52
N ILE A 256 15.29 20.88 33.30
CA ILE A 256 14.25 21.78 33.79
C ILE A 256 14.12 21.56 35.29
N ASP A 257 14.34 22.61 36.06
CA ASP A 257 14.10 22.62 37.50
C ASP A 257 12.63 22.95 37.78
N ILE A 258 11.91 22.04 38.45
CA ILE A 258 10.52 22.26 38.89
C ILE A 258 10.46 22.01 40.40
N GLY A 259 10.48 23.10 41.18
CA GLY A 259 10.61 23.02 42.63
C GLY A 259 11.99 22.52 43.03
N ASP A 260 12.05 21.51 43.89
CA ASP A 260 13.31 20.89 44.37
C ASP A 260 13.73 19.67 43.51
N THR A 261 13.09 19.46 42.36
CA THR A 261 13.36 18.31 41.49
C THR A 261 13.97 18.78 40.17
N HIS A 262 15.15 18.25 39.85
CA HIS A 262 15.83 18.47 38.57
C HIS A 262 15.41 17.40 37.57
N TYR A 263 14.78 17.81 36.47
CA TYR A 263 14.43 16.89 35.39
C TYR A 263 15.48 17.00 34.29
N ALA A 264 16.30 15.96 34.13
CA ALA A 264 17.23 15.87 33.00
C ALA A 264 16.50 15.33 31.77
N ILE A 265 16.70 16.01 30.64
CA ILE A 265 16.19 15.61 29.34
C ILE A 265 17.33 14.91 28.60
N GLY A 266 17.24 13.58 28.51
CA GLY A 266 18.17 12.75 27.75
C GLY A 266 17.64 12.48 26.36
N VAL A 267 18.50 12.60 25.34
CA VAL A 267 18.20 12.11 23.98
C VAL A 267 19.29 11.15 23.52
N ARG A 268 18.93 10.10 22.78
CA ARG A 268 19.89 9.10 22.33
C ARG A 268 20.82 9.63 21.23
N ASN A 269 20.27 10.43 20.32
CA ASN A 269 21.04 11.17 19.32
C ASN A 269 20.88 12.70 19.53
N PRO A 270 21.88 13.42 20.07
CA PRO A 270 21.78 14.85 20.35
C PRO A 270 21.66 15.72 19.10
N GLU A 271 22.00 15.18 17.92
CA GLU A 271 21.92 15.93 16.66
C GLU A 271 20.56 15.83 15.98
N PHE A 272 19.78 14.79 16.30
CA PHE A 272 18.52 14.48 15.63
C PHE A 272 17.48 15.59 15.80
N TYR A 273 17.14 15.96 17.04
CA TYR A 273 16.13 16.99 17.32
C TYR A 273 16.54 18.40 16.84
N PRO A 274 17.77 18.89 17.06
CA PRO A 274 18.20 20.16 16.51
C PRO A 274 18.13 20.19 14.97
N MET A 275 18.47 19.09 14.29
CA MET A 275 18.36 18.99 12.84
C MET A 275 16.90 19.05 12.38
N LEU A 276 16.01 18.33 13.05
CA LEU A 276 14.57 18.33 12.77
C LEU A 276 13.97 19.72 12.97
N ILE A 277 14.24 20.37 14.11
CA ILE A 277 13.74 21.71 14.43
C ILE A 277 14.26 22.74 13.43
N ARG A 278 15.55 22.70 13.08
CA ARG A 278 16.11 23.60 12.05
C ARG A 278 15.38 23.41 10.72
N THR A 279 15.25 22.18 10.26
CA THR A 279 14.58 21.87 8.98
C THR A 279 13.13 22.34 8.99
N PHE A 280 12.40 22.08 10.08
CA PHE A 280 11.03 22.53 10.26
C PHE A 280 10.91 24.05 10.23
N MET A 281 11.73 24.77 11.01
CA MET A 281 11.71 26.23 11.06
C MET A 281 12.10 26.86 9.72
N TYR A 282 13.11 26.32 9.04
CA TYR A 282 13.48 26.76 7.69
C TYR A 282 12.33 26.58 6.70
N THR A 283 11.69 25.40 6.70
CA THR A 283 10.57 25.11 5.80
C THR A 283 9.38 26.01 6.08
N LEU A 284 9.04 26.20 7.36
CA LEU A 284 7.93 27.04 7.80
C LEU A 284 8.16 28.51 7.39
N VAL A 285 9.28 29.10 7.81
CA VAL A 285 9.60 30.51 7.52
C VAL A 285 9.73 30.74 6.02
N SER A 286 10.39 29.83 5.30
CA SER A 286 10.51 29.90 3.83
C SER A 286 9.15 29.85 3.14
N SER A 287 8.27 28.94 3.55
CA SER A 287 6.92 28.81 2.97
C SER A 287 6.08 30.07 3.25
N VAL A 288 6.13 30.61 4.46
CA VAL A 288 5.41 31.84 4.83
C VAL A 288 5.89 33.02 4.00
N LEU A 289 7.21 33.22 3.89
CA LEU A 289 7.78 34.30 3.09
C LEU A 289 7.48 34.12 1.60
N ALA A 290 7.57 32.90 1.07
CA ALA A 290 7.25 32.61 -0.33
C ALA A 290 5.79 32.94 -0.66
N ILE A 291 4.84 32.57 0.21
CA ILE A 291 3.43 32.92 0.06
C ILE A 291 3.24 34.44 0.13
N PHE A 292 3.84 35.10 1.13
CA PHE A 292 3.75 36.55 1.31
C PHE A 292 4.25 37.31 0.08
N PHE A 293 5.47 37.02 -0.39
CA PHE A 293 6.04 37.68 -1.56
C PHE A 293 5.33 37.30 -2.86
N GLY A 294 4.86 36.05 -3.00
CA GLY A 294 4.05 35.63 -4.14
C GLY A 294 2.74 36.41 -4.24
N LEU A 295 2.08 36.67 -3.10
CA LEU A 295 0.87 37.49 -3.04
C LEU A 295 1.14 38.96 -3.35
N VAL A 296 2.21 39.54 -2.79
CA VAL A 296 2.61 40.93 -3.10
C VAL A 296 2.89 41.09 -4.59
N ALA A 297 3.64 40.16 -5.19
CA ALA A 297 3.95 40.18 -6.62
C ALA A 297 2.73 39.98 -7.52
N ALA A 298 1.71 39.24 -7.06
CA ALA A 298 0.47 39.05 -7.81
C ALA A 298 -0.48 40.27 -7.76
N LEU A 299 -0.30 41.16 -6.78
CA LEU A 299 -1.15 42.34 -6.58
C LEU A 299 -0.60 43.62 -7.24
N VAL A 300 0.70 43.66 -7.54
CA VAL A 300 1.39 44.77 -8.23
C VAL A 300 1.31 44.57 -9.74
#